data_AF-A0A357FVK6-F1
#
_entry.id   AF-A0A357FVK6-F1
#
_cell.length_a   1.000
_cell.length_b   1.000
_cell.length_c   1.000
_cell.angle_alpha   90.00
_cell.angle_beta   90.00
_cell.angle_gamma   90.00
#
_symmetry.space_group_name_H-M   'P 1'
#
loop_
_entity.id
_entity.type
_entity.pdbx_description
1 polymer ?
#
loop_
_entity_poly.entity_id
_entity_poly.type
_entity_poly.pdbx_seq_one_letter_code
_entity_poly.pdbx_strand_id
1 'polypeptide(L)'
;MTDLSQLDVTTKAAVLLEALPYIQRFRDSIFVVKYGGAFMDDADPAVRTRVATDIAFLSAVGIKVVVEHGGGKAITRALAESNVETRFE
;
A
#
# COMPACT_ATOMS: atom_id res chain seq x y z
N MET A 1 -2.58 12.15 11.57
CA MET A 1 -2.18 12.31 10.15
C MET A 1 -2.51 13.74 9.79
N THR A 2 -1.53 14.52 9.35
CA THR A 2 -1.67 15.97 9.13
C THR A 2 -2.64 16.22 7.99
N ASP A 3 -3.64 17.07 8.24
CA ASP A 3 -4.56 17.51 7.20
C ASP A 3 -3.80 18.36 6.17
N LEU A 4 -3.53 17.78 5.01
CA LEU A 4 -2.85 18.44 3.90
C LEU A 4 -3.71 19.54 3.26
N SER A 5 -5.00 19.66 3.61
CA SER A 5 -5.86 20.75 3.16
C SER A 5 -5.38 22.12 3.67
N GLN A 6 -4.68 22.14 4.81
CA GLN A 6 -4.18 23.35 5.47
C GLN A 6 -2.82 23.83 4.93
N LEU A 7 -2.13 23.04 4.10
CA LEU A 7 -0.87 23.45 3.50
C LEU A 7 -1.11 24.35 2.30
N ASP A 8 -0.41 25.48 2.25
CA ASP A 8 -0.42 26.37 1.10
C ASP A 8 0.26 25.71 -0.11
N VAL A 9 -0.03 26.26 -1.30
CA VAL A 9 0.44 25.70 -2.58
C VAL A 9 1.96 25.69 -2.68
N THR A 10 2.64 26.68 -2.10
CA THR A 10 4.10 26.80 -2.13
C THR A 10 4.74 25.68 -1.31
N THR A 11 4.21 25.42 -0.11
CA THR A 11 4.71 24.33 0.73
C THR A 11 4.50 22.97 0.06
N LYS A 12 3.34 22.74 -0.55
CA LYS A 12 3.10 21.49 -1.32
C LYS A 12 4.07 21.32 -2.47
N ALA A 13 4.34 22.39 -3.22
CA ALA A 13 5.29 22.37 -4.33
C ALA A 13 6.72 22.09 -3.86
N ALA A 14 7.16 22.71 -2.76
CA ALA A 14 8.47 22.49 -2.18
C ALA A 14 8.69 21.02 -1.79
N VAL A 15 7.71 20.38 -1.14
CA VAL A 15 7.77 18.96 -0.77
C VAL A 15 7.91 18.07 -2.01
N LEU A 16 7.17 18.35 -3.09
CA LEU A 16 7.27 17.57 -4.33
C LEU A 16 8.61 17.79 -5.05
N LEU A 17 9.16 18.99 -5.01
CA LEU A 17 10.49 19.30 -5.56
C LEU A 17 11.60 18.57 -4.79
N GLU A 18 11.51 18.49 -3.46
CA GLU A 18 12.43 17.71 -2.63
C GLU A 18 12.32 16.20 -2.91
N ALA A 19 11.12 15.71 -3.24
CA ALA A 19 10.89 14.32 -3.61
C ALA A 19 11.34 13.97 -5.03
N LEU A 20 11.47 14.97 -5.92
CA LEU A 20 11.72 14.78 -7.35
C LEU A 20 12.99 13.95 -7.65
N PRO A 21 14.15 14.15 -6.99
CA PRO A 21 15.34 13.34 -7.25
C PRO A 21 15.13 11.85 -6.95
N TYR A 22 14.30 11.51 -5.95
CA TYR A 22 13.96 10.12 -5.64
C TYR A 22 13.10 9.50 -6.74
N ILE A 23 12.09 10.24 -7.21
CA ILE A 23 11.22 9.81 -8.31
C ILE A 23 12.06 9.55 -9.57
N GLN A 24 12.94 10.49 -9.93
CA GLN A 24 13.81 10.35 -11.09
C GLN A 24 14.77 9.17 -10.96
N ARG A 25 15.36 8.96 -9.77
CA ARG A 25 16.26 7.84 -9.49
C ARG A 25 15.59 6.49 -9.70
N PHE A 26 14.32 6.35 -9.33
CA PHE A 26 13.61 5.07 -9.36
C PHE A 26 12.67 4.91 -10.55
N ARG A 27 12.59 5.90 -11.45
CA ARG A 27 11.83 5.78 -12.68
C ARG A 27 12.25 4.50 -13.43
N ASP A 28 11.27 3.80 -13.98
CA ASP A 28 11.39 2.51 -14.67
C ASP A 28 11.86 1.31 -13.84
N SER A 29 12.21 1.53 -12.57
CA SER A 29 12.57 0.47 -11.62
C SER A 29 11.35 -0.37 -11.24
N ILE A 30 11.60 -1.62 -10.83
CA ILE A 30 10.57 -2.51 -10.29
C ILE A 30 10.62 -2.48 -8.77
N PHE A 31 9.50 -2.13 -8.15
CA PHE A 31 9.32 -2.18 -6.70
C PHE A 31 8.42 -3.35 -6.37
N VAL A 32 8.96 -4.35 -5.67
CA VAL A 32 8.16 -5.44 -5.10
C VAL A 32 7.66 -5.01 -3.73
N VAL A 33 6.34 -4.80 -3.62
CA VAL A 33 5.69 -4.32 -2.41
C VAL A 33 4.92 -5.46 -1.77
N LYS A 34 5.36 -5.90 -0.59
CA LYS A 34 4.64 -6.88 0.21
C LYS A 34 3.46 -6.19 0.92
N TYR A 35 2.26 -6.38 0.39
CA TYR A 35 1.01 -5.89 0.96
C TYR A 35 0.25 -7.05 1.61
N GLY A 36 0.29 -7.15 2.94
CA GLY A 36 -0.38 -8.24 3.63
C GLY A 36 -0.54 -8.02 5.12
N GLY A 37 -1.19 -8.98 5.80
CA GLY A 37 -1.38 -8.97 7.24
C GLY A 37 -2.61 -8.16 7.67
N ALA A 38 -2.50 -7.46 8.80
CA ALA A 38 -3.63 -6.77 9.44
C ALA A 38 -4.30 -5.71 8.53
N PHE A 39 -3.55 -5.10 7.61
CA PHE A 39 -4.03 -4.07 6.71
C PHE A 39 -5.08 -4.55 5.70
N MET A 40 -5.09 -5.84 5.34
CA MET A 40 -6.07 -6.37 4.37
C MET A 40 -7.46 -6.59 4.99
N ASP A 41 -7.50 -6.89 6.28
CA ASP A 41 -8.72 -7.16 7.05
C ASP A 41 -9.11 -5.96 7.95
N ASP A 42 -8.49 -4.80 7.75
CA ASP A 42 -8.83 -3.61 8.54
C ASP A 42 -10.31 -3.25 8.31
N ALA A 43 -11.04 -2.97 9.39
CA ALA A 43 -12.45 -2.62 9.30
C ALA A 43 -12.66 -1.27 8.59
N ASP A 44 -11.69 -0.35 8.68
CA ASP A 44 -11.75 0.96 8.04
C ASP A 44 -11.37 0.87 6.55
N PRO A 45 -12.31 1.12 5.61
CA PRO A 45 -12.02 1.14 4.17
C PRO A 45 -10.98 2.19 3.77
N ALA A 46 -10.83 3.28 4.54
CA ALA A 46 -9.84 4.30 4.26
C ALA A 46 -8.41 3.75 4.41
N VAL A 47 -8.17 2.87 5.38
CA VAL A 47 -6.87 2.21 5.58
C VAL A 47 -6.53 1.33 4.38
N ARG A 48 -7.51 0.55 3.88
CA ARG A 48 -7.31 -0.31 2.70
C ARG A 48 -7.08 0.50 1.42
N THR A 49 -7.80 1.62 1.27
CA THR A 49 -7.71 2.48 0.09
C THR A 49 -6.40 3.26 0.03
N ARG A 50 -5.82 3.65 1.18
CA ARG A 50 -4.56 4.39 1.23
C ARG A 50 -3.42 3.68 0.52
N VAL A 51 -3.24 2.38 0.75
CA VAL A 51 -2.17 1.62 0.10
C VAL A 51 -2.38 1.56 -1.42
N ALA A 52 -3.63 1.42 -1.87
CA ALA A 52 -3.95 1.47 -3.29
C ALA A 52 -3.60 2.84 -3.90
N THR A 53 -3.86 3.94 -3.18
CA THR A 53 -3.49 5.30 -3.61
C THR A 53 -1.96 5.45 -3.74
N ASP A 54 -1.19 4.92 -2.80
CA ASP A 54 0.28 4.99 -2.84
C ASP A 54 0.84 4.18 -4.02
N ILE A 55 0.30 2.97 -4.26
CA ILE A 55 0.67 2.14 -5.42
C ILE A 55 0.34 2.87 -6.73
N ALA A 56 -0.84 3.48 -6.81
CA ALA A 56 -1.25 4.26 -7.98
C ALA A 56 -0.33 5.47 -8.20
N PHE A 57 0.07 6.17 -7.13
CA PHE A 57 1.03 7.27 -7.20
C PHE A 57 2.39 6.81 -7.76
N LEU A 58 2.95 5.72 -7.23
CA LEU A 58 4.21 5.15 -7.72
C LEU A 58 4.12 4.81 -9.21
N SER A 59 3.01 4.18 -9.64
CA SER A 59 2.76 3.89 -11.05
C SER A 59 2.66 5.17 -11.90
N ALA A 60 1.97 6.21 -11.40
CA ALA A 60 1.78 7.47 -12.12
C ALA A 60 3.09 8.22 -12.35
N VAL A 61 4.07 8.08 -11.43
CA VAL A 61 5.39 8.71 -11.57
C VAL A 61 6.41 7.87 -12.35
N GLY A 62 6.00 6.71 -12.87
CA GLY A 62 6.80 5.86 -13.74
C GLY A 62 7.56 4.74 -13.02
N ILE A 63 7.21 4.40 -11.78
CA ILE A 63 7.76 3.25 -11.04
C ILE A 63 6.86 2.05 -11.28
N LYS A 64 7.43 0.89 -11.63
CA LYS A 64 6.67 -0.34 -11.89
C LYS A 64 6.45 -1.08 -10.58
N VAL A 65 5.21 -1.15 -10.11
CA VAL A 65 4.91 -1.81 -8.83
C VAL A 65 4.43 -3.24 -9.06
N VAL A 66 5.04 -4.19 -8.35
CA VAL A 66 4.59 -5.58 -8.25
C VAL A 66 4.13 -5.81 -6.82
N VAL A 67 2.86 -6.16 -6.63
CA VAL A 67 2.30 -6.38 -5.29
C VAL A 67 2.33 -7.88 -4.96
N GLU A 68 2.98 -8.22 -3.86
CA GLU A 68 2.91 -9.55 -3.24
C GLU A 68 1.94 -9.48 -2.07
N HIS A 69 0.89 -10.31 -2.03
CA HIS A 69 -0.05 -10.32 -0.91
C HIS A 69 -0.19 -11.68 -0.23
N GLY A 70 -0.57 -11.64 1.04
CA GLY A 70 -0.88 -12.83 1.83
C GLY A 70 -2.38 -13.15 1.82
N GLY A 71 -2.73 -14.31 2.40
CA GLY A 71 -4.11 -14.74 2.58
C GLY A 71 -4.40 -15.40 3.93
N GLY A 72 -3.44 -15.45 4.86
CA GLY A 72 -3.49 -16.31 6.06
C GLY A 72 -4.81 -16.28 6.82
N LYS A 73 -5.27 -15.09 7.22
CA LYS A 73 -6.54 -14.94 7.95
C LYS A 73 -7.76 -15.36 7.12
N ALA A 74 -7.79 -15.04 5.83
CA ALA A 74 -8.88 -15.45 4.94
C ALA A 74 -8.92 -16.97 4.76
N ILE A 75 -7.75 -17.61 4.66
CA ILE A 75 -7.61 -19.07 4.62
C ILE A 75 -8.09 -19.69 5.93
N THR A 76 -7.65 -19.18 7.09
CA THR A 76 -8.10 -19.68 8.40
C THR A 76 -9.62 -19.57 8.56
N ARG A 77 -10.23 -18.45 8.14
CA ARG A 77 -11.69 -18.28 8.16
C ARG A 77 -12.39 -19.32 7.29
N ALA A 78 -11.94 -19.50 6.05
CA ALA A 78 -12.53 -20.47 5.13
C ALA A 78 -12.42 -21.93 5.62
N LEU A 79 -11.30 -22.28 6.26
CA LEU A 79 -11.09 -23.62 6.84
C LEU A 79 -12.00 -23.86 8.05
N ALA A 80 -12.16 -22.86 8.92
CA ALA A 80 -13.10 -22.92 10.04
C ALA A 80 -14.55 -23.08 9.55
N GLU A 81 -14.97 -22.32 8.53
CA GLU A 81 -16.29 -22.43 7.90
C GLU A 81 -16.51 -23.82 7.27
N SER A 82 -15.43 -24.47 6.82
CA SER A 82 -15.46 -25.81 6.21
C SER A 82 -15.27 -26.95 7.23
N ASN A 83 -15.22 -26.65 8.54
CA ASN A 83 -14.93 -27.60 9.62
C ASN A 83 -13.64 -28.41 9.41
N VAL A 84 -12.62 -27.80 8.79
CA VAL A 84 -11.31 -28.42 8.62
C VAL A 84 -10.40 -28.01 9.78
N GLU A 85 -9.98 -28.98 10.60
CA GLU A 85 -9.02 -28.70 11.67
C GLU A 85 -7.66 -28.28 11.09
N THR A 86 -7.16 -27.15 11.57
CA THR A 86 -5.85 -26.61 11.19
C THR A 86 -4.82 -26.86 12.29
N ARG A 87 -3.69 -27.47 11.92
CA ARG A 87 -2.48 -27.53 12.76
C ARG A 87 -1.38 -26.76 12.05
N PHE A 88 -0.83 -25.75 12.72
CA PHE A 88 0.35 -25.04 12.26
C PHE A 88 1.57 -25.63 12.96
N GLU A 89 2.64 -25.90 12.21
CA GLU A 89 3.94 -26.33 12.72
C GLU A 89 4.86 -25.14 12.99
#